data_AF-A0A966US77-F1
#
_entry.id   AF-A0A966US77-F1
#
_cell.length_a   1.000
_cell.length_b   1.000
_cell.length_c   1.000
_cell.angle_alpha   90.00
_cell.angle_beta   90.00
_cell.angle_gamma   90.00
#
_symmetry.space_group_name_H-M   'P 1'
#
loop_
_entity.id
_entity.type
_entity.pdbx_description
1 polymer ?
#
loop_
_entity_poly.entity_id
_entity_poly.type
_entity_poly.pdbx_seq_one_letter_code
_entity_poly.pdbx_strand_id
1 'polypeptide(L)'
;MKKMILFVAICGLMNVCYAKPRNYNYTTNYSTNNSTAQGVAETMASRNTVGHFGGNSGYEGCGSGSTPQQAYNNCCFSNSGMITVDVGYAQGKNGRWFCCRRYSR
;
A
#
# COMPACT_ATOMS: atom_id res chain seq x y z
N MET A 1 37.80 -10.66 51.90
CA MET A 1 38.50 -10.86 50.60
C MET A 1 38.07 -12.25 50.11
N LYS A 2 37.52 -12.51 48.94
CA LYS A 2 37.46 -11.85 47.63
C LYS A 2 36.04 -12.01 47.05
N LYS A 3 35.59 -11.01 46.31
CA LYS A 3 34.33 -10.98 45.55
C LYS A 3 34.46 -11.95 44.37
N MET A 4 33.51 -12.85 44.16
CA MET A 4 33.30 -13.51 42.86
C MET A 4 32.04 -12.94 42.23
N ILE A 5 32.26 -11.97 41.34
CA ILE A 5 31.25 -11.42 40.45
C ILE A 5 31.04 -12.48 39.35
N LEU A 6 29.83 -13.03 39.27
CA LEU A 6 29.42 -13.89 38.17
C LEU A 6 28.72 -13.01 37.12
N PHE A 7 29.49 -12.57 36.12
CA PHE A 7 28.96 -12.01 34.87
C PHE A 7 28.45 -13.16 34.00
N VAL A 8 27.14 -13.41 34.00
CA VAL A 8 26.50 -14.24 32.96
C VAL A 8 25.78 -13.30 32.01
N ALA A 9 26.54 -12.89 31.00
CA ALA A 9 26.02 -12.24 29.80
C ALA A 9 25.33 -13.30 28.94
N ILE A 10 24.00 -13.37 28.97
CA ILE A 10 23.24 -14.15 28.00
C ILE A 10 22.78 -13.18 26.92
N CYS A 11 23.60 -13.09 25.88
CA CYS A 11 23.30 -12.38 24.66
C CYS A 11 22.05 -12.98 23.99
N GLY A 12 21.09 -12.10 23.70
CA GLY A 12 20.32 -12.08 22.46
C GLY A 12 19.77 -13.40 21.92
N LEU A 13 18.60 -13.81 22.41
CA LEU A 13 17.65 -14.56 21.59
C LEU A 13 16.92 -13.59 20.66
N MET A 14 17.67 -13.03 19.70
CA MET A 14 17.06 -12.29 18.60
C MET A 14 16.38 -13.32 17.71
N ASN A 15 15.05 -13.27 17.69
CA ASN A 15 14.24 -13.89 16.65
C ASN A 15 14.60 -13.21 15.32
N VAL A 16 15.64 -13.70 14.65
CA VAL A 16 15.85 -13.43 13.23
C VAL A 16 14.76 -14.20 12.48
N CYS A 17 13.59 -13.57 12.34
CA CYS A 17 12.68 -13.95 11.28
C CYS A 17 13.40 -13.67 9.95
N TYR A 18 13.97 -14.73 9.37
CA TYR A 18 14.47 -14.69 8.01
C TYR A 18 13.29 -14.35 7.08
N ALA A 19 13.24 -13.10 6.63
CA ALA A 19 12.32 -12.68 5.59
C ALA A 19 12.77 -13.33 4.27
N LYS A 20 12.21 -14.51 3.97
CA LYS A 20 12.38 -15.13 2.66
C LYS A 20 12.00 -14.08 1.58
N PRO A 21 12.84 -13.86 0.56
CA PRO A 21 12.42 -13.03 -0.57
C PRO A 21 11.20 -13.70 -1.20
N ARG A 22 10.03 -13.05 -1.11
CA ARG A 22 8.85 -13.47 -1.86
C ARG A 22 9.15 -13.15 -3.33
N ASN A 23 9.67 -14.13 -4.05
CA ASN A 23 9.68 -14.11 -5.52
C ASN A 23 8.22 -14.17 -5.98
N TYR A 24 7.61 -12.99 -6.11
CA TYR A 24 6.28 -12.84 -6.68
C TYR A 24 6.39 -13.01 -8.20
N ASN A 25 6.21 -14.24 -8.68
CA ASN A 25 5.86 -14.48 -10.07
C ASN A 25 4.39 -14.09 -10.27
N TYR A 26 4.12 -12.80 -10.52
CA TYR A 26 2.79 -12.34 -10.89
C TYR A 26 2.49 -12.74 -12.34
N THR A 27 2.00 -13.97 -12.55
CA THR A 27 1.21 -14.25 -13.76
C THR A 27 -0.22 -13.79 -13.48
N THR A 28 -0.48 -12.49 -13.67
CA THR A 28 -1.85 -11.98 -13.60
C THR A 28 -2.36 -11.77 -15.02
N ASN A 29 -3.11 -12.75 -15.55
CA ASN A 29 -3.96 -12.62 -16.74
C ASN A 29 -5.22 -11.76 -16.46
N TYR A 30 -5.06 -10.69 -15.68
CA TYR A 30 -6.07 -9.65 -15.52
C TYR A 30 -5.53 -8.40 -16.21
N SER A 31 -6.25 -7.90 -17.19
CA SER A 31 -5.94 -6.63 -17.86
C SER A 31 -5.95 -5.51 -16.82
N THR A 32 -4.79 -5.20 -16.25
CA THR A 32 -4.58 -4.09 -15.35
C THR A 32 -4.56 -2.81 -16.18
N ASN A 33 -5.64 -2.03 -16.15
CA ASN A 33 -5.60 -0.68 -16.70
C ASN A 33 -4.93 0.23 -15.66
N ASN A 34 -3.66 0.55 -15.85
CA ASN A 34 -2.91 1.41 -14.93
C ASN A 34 -2.45 2.72 -15.58
N SER A 35 -2.89 3.03 -16.80
CA SER A 35 -2.56 4.30 -17.45
C SER A 35 -3.25 5.49 -16.79
N THR A 36 -4.37 5.28 -16.08
CA THR A 36 -5.13 6.32 -15.37
C THR A 36 -5.38 5.93 -13.91
N ALA A 37 -5.59 6.90 -13.04
CA ALA A 37 -5.99 6.65 -11.66
C ALA A 37 -7.32 5.89 -11.58
N GLN A 38 -8.25 6.15 -12.51
CA GLN A 38 -9.51 5.43 -12.61
C GLN A 38 -9.31 3.93 -12.87
N GLY A 39 -8.46 3.56 -13.82
CA GLY A 39 -8.17 2.14 -14.08
C GLY A 39 -7.50 1.45 -12.89
N VAL A 40 -6.64 2.17 -12.15
CA VAL A 40 -6.02 1.66 -10.92
C VAL A 40 -7.09 1.43 -9.84
N ALA A 41 -8.05 2.35 -9.68
CA ALA A 41 -9.17 2.19 -8.76
C ALA A 41 -10.07 0.99 -9.13
N GLU A 42 -10.38 0.81 -10.41
CA GLU A 42 -11.12 -0.35 -10.92
C GLU A 42 -10.37 -1.66 -10.70
N THR A 43 -9.05 -1.64 -10.90
CA THR A 43 -8.19 -2.78 -10.59
C THR A 43 -8.24 -3.11 -9.09
N MET A 44 -8.15 -2.11 -8.21
CA MET A 44 -8.30 -2.29 -6.76
C MET A 44 -9.67 -2.87 -6.38
N ALA A 45 -10.74 -2.36 -6.98
CA ALA A 45 -12.10 -2.83 -6.74
C ALA A 45 -12.31 -4.28 -7.23
N SER A 46 -11.80 -4.63 -8.41
CA SER A 46 -11.89 -5.98 -8.96
C SER A 46 -11.12 -7.02 -8.14
N ARG A 47 -9.95 -6.63 -7.60
CA ARG A 47 -9.08 -7.47 -6.76
C ARG A 47 -9.43 -7.38 -5.28
N ASN A 48 -10.38 -6.51 -4.91
CA ASN A 48 -10.74 -6.19 -3.54
C ASN A 48 -9.51 -5.92 -2.64
N THR A 49 -8.50 -5.22 -3.16
CA THR A 49 -7.20 -5.01 -2.49
C THR A 49 -6.67 -3.63 -2.83
N VAL A 50 -6.18 -2.88 -1.83
CA VAL A 50 -5.47 -1.62 -2.05
C VAL A 50 -4.03 -1.93 -2.43
N GLY A 51 -3.54 -1.33 -3.52
CA GLY A 51 -2.17 -1.53 -3.96
C GLY A 51 -1.79 -0.60 -5.12
N HIS A 52 -0.50 -0.51 -5.37
CA HIS A 52 0.05 0.17 -6.55
C HIS A 52 0.21 -0.83 -7.68
N PHE A 53 -0.29 -0.48 -8.86
CA PHE A 53 -0.31 -1.37 -10.02
C PHE A 53 0.60 -0.92 -11.16
N GLY A 54 1.52 0.02 -10.89
CA GLY A 54 2.42 0.60 -11.89
C GLY A 54 1.73 1.63 -12.79
N GLY A 55 2.37 2.04 -13.89
CA GLY A 55 1.75 2.93 -14.90
C GLY A 55 1.81 4.43 -14.61
N ASN A 56 2.31 4.83 -13.44
CA ASN A 56 2.64 6.23 -13.10
C ASN A 56 4.08 6.31 -12.60
N SER A 57 4.91 7.18 -13.19
CA SER A 57 6.26 7.48 -12.70
C SER A 57 6.29 8.53 -11.59
N GLY A 58 5.17 9.23 -11.39
CA GLY A 58 4.99 10.22 -10.33
C GLY A 58 4.51 9.64 -9.01
N TYR A 59 4.06 10.52 -8.12
CA TYR A 59 3.51 10.13 -6.83
C TYR A 59 2.08 9.61 -7.01
N GLU A 60 1.78 8.49 -6.35
CA GLU A 60 0.48 7.86 -6.34
C GLU A 60 0.10 7.50 -4.89
N GLY A 61 -1.15 7.75 -4.53
CA GLY A 61 -1.74 7.34 -3.28
C GLY A 61 -2.94 6.46 -3.55
N CYS A 62 -3.00 5.33 -2.85
CA CYS A 62 -4.10 4.39 -2.93
C CYS A 62 -4.80 4.31 -1.57
N GLY A 63 -6.13 4.27 -1.58
CA GLY A 63 -6.95 4.30 -0.37
C GLY A 63 -8.22 3.49 -0.52
N SER A 64 -8.87 3.18 0.61
CA SER A 64 -10.20 2.57 0.61
C SER A 64 -11.05 3.08 1.78
N GLY A 65 -12.37 2.96 1.67
CA GLY A 65 -13.32 3.43 2.68
C GLY A 65 -14.73 2.89 2.48
N SER A 66 -15.64 3.19 3.39
CA SER A 66 -17.07 2.86 3.24
C SER A 66 -17.78 3.82 2.27
N THR A 67 -17.20 4.99 2.00
CA THR A 67 -17.69 5.98 1.05
C THR A 67 -16.59 6.44 0.10
N PRO A 68 -16.91 7.03 -1.08
CA PRO A 68 -15.91 7.59 -1.98
C PRO A 68 -15.05 8.65 -1.30
N GLN A 69 -15.68 9.52 -0.50
CA GLN A 69 -14.99 10.59 0.22
C GLN A 69 -14.03 10.04 1.28
N GLN A 70 -14.43 9.00 2.01
CA GLN A 70 -13.53 8.36 2.97
C GLN A 70 -12.35 7.71 2.25
N ALA A 71 -12.58 7.05 1.11
CA ALA A 71 -11.49 6.51 0.29
C ALA A 71 -10.54 7.62 -0.19
N TYR A 72 -11.07 8.78 -0.61
CA TYR A 72 -10.30 9.96 -1.00
C TYR A 72 -9.39 10.49 0.11
N ASN A 73 -9.95 10.60 1.32
CA ASN A 73 -9.23 11.09 2.49
C ASN A 73 -8.18 10.09 2.97
N ASN A 74 -8.40 8.78 2.75
CA ASN A 74 -7.48 7.71 3.11
C ASN A 74 -6.37 7.47 2.07
N CYS A 75 -6.47 8.04 0.87
CA CYS A 75 -5.42 7.94 -0.15
C CYS A 75 -4.11 8.54 0.39
N CYS A 76 -2.98 7.83 0.23
CA CYS A 76 -1.67 8.31 0.70
C CYS A 76 -1.38 9.71 0.15
N PHE A 77 -0.75 10.58 0.93
CA PHE A 77 -0.51 12.00 0.61
C PHE A 77 -1.76 12.90 0.56
N SER A 78 -2.94 12.42 0.94
CA SER A 78 -4.17 13.23 0.98
C SER A 78 -4.05 14.55 1.76
N ASN A 79 -3.24 14.57 2.81
CA ASN A 79 -2.99 15.74 3.68
C ASN A 79 -1.57 16.32 3.52
N SER A 80 -0.85 15.97 2.45
CA SER A 80 0.54 16.39 2.24
C SER A 80 0.70 17.80 1.67
N GLY A 81 -0.38 18.41 1.17
CA GLY A 81 -0.33 19.64 0.38
C GLY A 81 0.05 19.46 -1.08
N MET A 82 0.35 18.23 -1.53
CA MET A 82 0.64 17.95 -2.94
C MET A 82 -0.61 18.15 -3.83
N ILE A 83 -0.39 18.70 -5.02
CA ILE A 83 -1.45 18.97 -5.99
C ILE A 83 -1.95 17.64 -6.55
N THR A 84 -3.27 17.42 -6.49
CA THR A 84 -3.89 16.25 -7.12
C THR A 84 -4.03 16.50 -8.62
N VAL A 85 -3.46 15.63 -9.44
CA VAL A 85 -3.45 15.75 -10.91
C VAL A 85 -4.36 14.74 -11.61
N ASP A 86 -4.68 13.62 -10.95
CA ASP A 86 -5.60 12.59 -11.45
C ASP A 86 -6.22 11.88 -10.24
N VAL A 87 -7.48 11.49 -10.36
CA VAL A 87 -8.21 10.78 -9.31
C VAL A 87 -9.19 9.77 -9.91
N GLY A 88 -9.19 8.59 -9.33
CA GLY A 88 -10.09 7.50 -9.70
C GLY A 88 -10.81 6.93 -8.50
N TYR A 89 -12.06 6.53 -8.71
CA TYR A 89 -12.88 5.87 -7.71
C TYR A 89 -13.55 4.63 -8.28
N ALA A 90 -13.62 3.58 -7.49
CA ALA A 90 -14.41 2.40 -7.84
C ALA A 90 -14.95 1.73 -6.59
N GLN A 91 -16.18 1.24 -6.67
CA GLN A 91 -16.76 0.42 -5.60
C GLN A 91 -16.53 -1.06 -5.91
N GLY A 92 -15.95 -1.78 -4.95
CA GLY A 92 -15.85 -3.23 -5.00
C GLY A 92 -17.20 -3.91 -4.77
N LYS A 93 -17.29 -5.19 -5.13
CA LYS A 93 -18.53 -6.00 -4.98
C LYS A 93 -19.03 -6.12 -3.54
N ASN A 94 -18.16 -5.88 -2.56
CA ASN A 94 -18.47 -5.88 -1.13
C ASN A 94 -18.92 -4.50 -0.61
N GLY A 95 -19.19 -3.53 -1.50
CA GLY A 95 -19.60 -2.18 -1.13
C GLY A 95 -18.47 -1.26 -0.68
N ARG A 96 -17.23 -1.76 -0.55
CA ARG A 96 -16.05 -0.94 -0.19
C ARG A 96 -15.63 -0.07 -1.37
N TRP A 97 -15.38 1.20 -1.11
CA TRP A 97 -14.85 2.14 -2.09
C TRP A 97 -13.32 2.11 -2.11
N PHE A 98 -12.76 2.21 -3.30
CA PHE A 98 -11.32 2.31 -3.57
C PHE A 98 -11.04 3.63 -4.26
N CYS A 99 -9.95 4.27 -3.88
CA CYS A 99 -9.46 5.54 -4.41
C CYS A 99 -8.04 5.34 -4.91
N CYS A 100 -7.74 5.87 -6.09
CA CYS A 100 -6.39 6.17 -6.53
C CYS A 100 -6.28 7.67 -6.76
N ARG A 101 -5.25 8.31 -6.23
CA ARG A 101 -4.92 9.72 -6.47
C ARG A 101 -3.48 9.82 -6.96
N ARG A 102 -3.26 10.61 -7.99
CA ARG A 102 -1.92 10.94 -8.46
C ARG A 102 -1.60 12.38 -8.14
N TYR A 103 -0.33 12.63 -7.84
CA TYR A 103 0.11 13.90 -7.29
C TYR A 103 1.30 14.47 -8.07
N SER A 104 1.34 15.79 -8.17
CA SER A 104 2.53 16.57 -8.54
C SER A 104 3.05 17.37 -7.34
N ARG A 105 4.33 17.71 -7.39
CA ARG A 105 4.96 18.63 -6.44
C ARG A 105 4.92 20.06 -6.97
#